data_AF-A0AAU9MST7-F1
#
_entry.id   AF-A0AAU9MST7-F1
#
_cell.length_a   1.000
_cell.length_b   1.000
_cell.length_c   1.000
_cell.angle_alpha   90.00
_cell.angle_beta   90.00
_cell.angle_gamma   90.00
#
_symmetry.space_group_name_H-M   'P 1'
#
loop_
_entity.id
_entity.type
_entity.pdbx_description
1 polymer ?
#
loop_
_entity_poly.entity_id
_entity_poly.type
_entity_poly.pdbx_seq_one_letter_code
_entity_poly.pdbx_strand_id
1 'polypeptide(L)'
;MSNINCFTTPRHRIQFTCINSPSKPPIIRRLLPTATTTITISMDLRRGLPPIPPSTTPIIRHRKTTSNNKNNNRSSSSNGTVVDHRSTSPIPKASDALPLPLYLTNGIFFTLFFCVAYFLLHRWREKIRSSTPLHVVTLSELAAIVSLIASFIYLLGFFGIDFVQSFIGTSRVDEDNFTLEDDVEHHSKPKPRIMDHLPTVATLTSKKDEDIVKSVVSGSIPSYSLESKLGDCRRAASIRREALERKTGRPLLGLPLEGFDYNSILGQCCEMPIGYVQVPVGIAGPLLLNGGEYMVPMATTEGCLVASTNRGCKAIFASGGATAILLKDGMTRAPVVRFGSAARASHLKFFLEDALNFDALSIVFNKSSRFARLQSIQCSIAGKNLYIRFTCSTGDAMGMNMVSKGVQNVLDFLQIEFPDMEVIGISGNFCSDKKPSAVNWIEGRGKSVVCESVITADVVKKVLKTTVPALVELNMLKNLTGSAIAGSLGGFNAHAANIVSAVFIATGQDPAQNIESSHCITMMEPVNSGKDLHISVTMPSIEVGTVGGGTQLASQSACLNLLGVKGASKESPGANARLLATIVAGSVLAGELSLMSAISSGQLVKSHMKYNRSNRDMTVISS
;
A
#
# COMPACT_ATOMS: atom_id res chain seq x y z
N MET A 1 -47.83 -41.50 1.46
CA MET A 1 -49.08 -40.77 1.14
C MET A 1 -48.67 -39.54 0.34
N SER A 2 -48.28 -39.62 -0.94
CA SER A 2 -48.87 -40.23 -2.15
C SER A 2 -49.78 -39.25 -2.92
N ASN A 3 -49.45 -39.09 -4.21
CA ASN A 3 -50.21 -38.61 -5.38
C ASN A 3 -50.11 -37.10 -5.69
N ILE A 4 -49.50 -36.62 -6.80
CA ILE A 4 -49.49 -36.99 -8.24
C ILE A 4 -50.86 -36.80 -8.93
N ASN A 5 -50.93 -35.88 -9.90
CA ASN A 5 -51.48 -36.17 -11.23
C ASN A 5 -51.06 -35.17 -12.32
N CYS A 6 -50.65 -35.77 -13.44
CA CYS A 6 -50.27 -35.21 -14.74
C CYS A 6 -51.47 -35.06 -15.68
N PHE A 7 -51.37 -34.19 -16.70
CA PHE A 7 -51.95 -34.33 -18.06
C PHE A 7 -50.99 -33.63 -19.05
N THR A 8 -50.12 -34.35 -19.79
CA THR A 8 -50.24 -34.95 -21.15
C THR A 8 -50.10 -34.00 -22.36
N THR A 9 -49.17 -34.40 -23.24
CA THR A 9 -48.65 -33.88 -24.53
C THR A 9 -49.60 -34.08 -25.75
N PRO A 10 -49.27 -33.60 -26.99
CA PRO A 10 -48.39 -34.33 -27.96
C PRO A 10 -47.46 -33.40 -28.80
N ARG A 11 -46.14 -33.63 -28.94
CA ARG A 11 -45.39 -34.42 -29.97
C ARG A 11 -45.86 -34.34 -31.44
N HIS A 12 -44.97 -33.85 -32.32
CA HIS A 12 -44.62 -34.52 -33.58
C HIS A 12 -43.13 -34.34 -33.92
N ARG A 13 -42.57 -35.39 -34.53
CA ARG A 13 -41.16 -35.78 -34.74
C ARG A 13 -41.01 -36.07 -36.23
N ILE A 14 -39.93 -35.67 -36.92
CA ILE A 14 -39.40 -36.40 -38.09
C ILE A 14 -37.85 -36.31 -38.12
N GLN A 15 -37.23 -37.47 -38.33
CA GLN A 15 -35.81 -37.84 -38.46
C GLN A 15 -35.36 -37.84 -39.93
N PHE A 16 -34.03 -37.90 -40.20
CA PHE A 16 -33.32 -38.84 -41.13
C PHE A 16 -31.91 -38.26 -41.45
N THR A 17 -30.81 -38.81 -40.88
CA THR A 17 -29.83 -39.82 -41.36
C THR A 17 -28.70 -39.32 -42.30
N CYS A 18 -27.47 -39.72 -41.95
CA CYS A 18 -26.18 -39.48 -42.63
C CYS A 18 -25.89 -40.46 -43.78
N ILE A 19 -25.15 -40.00 -44.82
CA ILE A 19 -24.35 -40.82 -45.76
C ILE A 19 -23.03 -40.07 -46.10
N ASN A 20 -21.93 -40.81 -46.30
CA ASN A 20 -20.53 -40.40 -46.47
C ASN A 20 -20.10 -40.00 -47.92
N SER A 21 -19.22 -38.96 -48.00
CA SER A 21 -18.01 -38.76 -48.88
C SER A 21 -18.12 -38.64 -50.43
N PRO A 22 -17.08 -38.19 -51.19
CA PRO A 22 -16.21 -36.98 -51.11
C PRO A 22 -16.16 -36.16 -52.44
N SER A 23 -15.74 -34.87 -52.41
CA SER A 23 -14.96 -34.18 -53.50
C SER A 23 -14.73 -32.67 -53.22
N LYS A 24 -13.53 -32.16 -53.54
CA LYS A 24 -13.13 -30.73 -53.52
C LYS A 24 -13.46 -30.04 -54.89
N PRO A 25 -13.08 -28.76 -55.11
CA PRO A 25 -13.76 -27.49 -54.77
C PRO A 25 -14.22 -26.72 -56.05
N PRO A 26 -14.83 -25.52 -55.95
CA PRO A 26 -14.04 -24.34 -56.34
C PRO A 26 -14.39 -23.01 -55.64
N ILE A 27 -13.43 -22.09 -55.82
CA ILE A 27 -13.39 -20.65 -55.54
C ILE A 27 -14.58 -19.90 -56.16
N ILE A 28 -15.19 -18.94 -55.45
CA ILE A 28 -15.76 -17.69 -56.02
C ILE A 28 -15.90 -16.60 -54.94
N ARG A 29 -15.45 -15.40 -55.33
CA ARG A 29 -15.49 -14.11 -54.63
C ARG A 29 -16.92 -13.71 -54.23
N ARG A 30 -17.11 -13.16 -53.02
CA ARG A 30 -18.27 -12.34 -52.66
C ARG A 30 -17.83 -10.94 -52.26
N LEU A 31 -18.36 -9.98 -53.01
CA LEU A 31 -18.46 -8.55 -52.71
C LEU A 31 -19.48 -8.34 -51.58
N LEU A 32 -19.17 -7.46 -50.62
CA LEU A 32 -20.13 -6.69 -49.83
C LEU A 32 -19.42 -5.39 -49.36
N PRO A 33 -20.10 -4.23 -49.36
CA PRO A 33 -19.47 -2.92 -49.24
C PRO A 33 -19.36 -2.44 -47.79
N THR A 34 -18.25 -1.78 -47.49
CA THR A 34 -18.01 -1.01 -46.25
C THR A 34 -18.61 0.39 -46.38
N ALA A 35 -19.53 0.74 -45.47
CA ALA A 35 -20.00 2.10 -45.27
C ALA A 35 -19.04 2.83 -44.31
N THR A 36 -18.36 3.86 -44.82
CA THR A 36 -17.55 4.79 -44.02
C THR A 36 -18.18 6.17 -44.14
N THR A 37 -18.82 6.65 -43.08
CA THR A 37 -19.38 7.99 -43.00
C THR A 37 -18.31 8.97 -42.51
N THR A 38 -17.82 9.80 -43.42
CA THR A 38 -16.94 10.94 -43.12
C THR A 38 -17.81 12.19 -43.03
N ILE A 39 -17.92 12.80 -41.84
CA ILE A 39 -18.55 14.11 -41.65
C ILE A 39 -17.46 15.18 -41.68
N THR A 40 -17.49 16.03 -42.70
CA THR A 40 -16.68 17.23 -42.86
C THR A 40 -17.26 18.35 -42.00
N ILE A 41 -16.47 18.93 -41.09
CA ILE A 41 -16.82 20.18 -40.39
C ILE A 41 -15.98 21.30 -40.99
N SER A 42 -16.65 22.25 -41.64
CA SER A 42 -16.11 23.52 -42.11
C SER A 42 -16.04 24.50 -40.93
N MET A 43 -14.88 25.09 -40.65
CA MET A 43 -14.73 26.19 -39.68
C MET A 43 -14.53 27.51 -40.43
N ASP A 44 -15.52 28.38 -40.32
CA ASP A 44 -15.52 29.76 -40.80
C ASP A 44 -14.76 30.66 -39.80
N LEU A 45 -13.84 31.47 -40.31
CA LEU A 45 -12.91 32.31 -39.56
C LEU A 45 -13.40 33.77 -39.61
N ARG A 46 -13.98 34.27 -38.51
CA ARG A 46 -14.14 35.72 -38.30
C ARG A 46 -13.53 36.18 -36.98
N ARG A 47 -12.60 37.12 -37.13
CA ARG A 47 -11.84 37.83 -36.09
C ARG A 47 -12.74 38.78 -35.30
N GLY A 48 -12.56 38.81 -33.98
CA GLY A 48 -13.02 39.88 -33.09
C GLY A 48 -12.05 40.01 -31.92
N LEU A 49 -11.31 41.12 -31.85
CA LEU A 49 -10.46 41.52 -30.73
C LEU A 49 -11.29 42.26 -29.67
N PRO A 50 -11.03 42.09 -28.35
CA PRO A 50 -11.50 43.02 -27.33
C PRO A 50 -10.40 44.02 -26.86
N PRO A 51 -10.79 45.14 -26.21
CA PRO A 51 -10.01 46.39 -26.17
C PRO A 51 -9.14 46.58 -24.91
N ILE A 52 -8.20 47.54 -25.02
CA ILE A 52 -7.29 48.04 -23.99
C ILE A 52 -8.05 48.98 -23.01
N PRO A 53 -7.79 48.95 -21.68
CA PRO A 53 -8.20 50.00 -20.76
C PRO A 53 -7.09 51.04 -20.45
N PRO A 54 -7.45 52.28 -20.07
CA PRO A 54 -6.55 53.45 -20.09
C PRO A 54 -5.79 53.69 -18.77
N SER A 55 -4.76 54.54 -18.89
CA SER A 55 -3.86 55.05 -17.86
C SER A 55 -4.48 56.07 -16.90
N THR A 56 -4.04 56.09 -15.64
CA THR A 56 -4.04 57.29 -14.78
C THR A 56 -2.86 57.29 -13.81
N THR A 57 -2.25 58.46 -13.64
CA THR A 57 -0.99 58.79 -12.95
C THR A 57 -1.25 59.34 -11.51
N PRO A 58 -0.26 59.86 -10.75
CA PRO A 58 0.12 59.39 -9.40
C PRO A 58 -0.25 60.38 -8.27
N ILE A 59 0.02 60.08 -6.98
CA ILE A 59 0.24 61.05 -5.86
C ILE A 59 0.64 60.27 -4.58
N ILE A 60 1.86 60.35 -4.03
CA ILE A 60 2.51 61.29 -3.05
C ILE A 60 2.85 60.56 -1.72
N ARG A 61 4.10 60.78 -1.28
CA ARG A 61 4.72 60.44 0.01
C ARG A 61 4.32 61.42 1.13
N HIS A 62 4.23 60.91 2.37
CA HIS A 62 4.59 61.62 3.63
C HIS A 62 5.18 60.55 4.57
N ARG A 63 6.46 60.53 4.99
CA ARG A 63 7.34 61.41 5.79
C ARG A 63 7.03 61.44 7.30
N LYS A 64 7.93 60.76 8.05
CA LYS A 64 8.52 60.95 9.41
C LYS A 64 7.63 61.45 10.57
N THR A 65 7.80 60.82 11.75
CA THR A 65 8.48 61.34 12.98
C THR A 65 8.25 60.36 14.16
N THR A 66 9.26 59.67 14.69
CA THR A 66 10.05 59.97 15.93
C THR A 66 9.26 60.23 17.21
N SER A 67 9.55 59.45 18.27
CA SER A 67 9.95 59.95 19.61
C SER A 67 9.83 58.87 20.72
N ASN A 68 10.97 58.60 21.38
CA ASN A 68 11.23 58.41 22.83
C ASN A 68 10.36 57.44 23.68
N ASN A 69 10.89 56.69 24.65
CA ASN A 69 11.68 57.19 25.79
C ASN A 69 12.27 56.05 26.66
N LYS A 70 13.46 56.33 27.22
CA LYS A 70 13.98 56.05 28.60
C LYS A 70 14.30 54.63 29.11
N ASN A 71 15.59 54.31 29.02
CA ASN A 71 16.60 54.05 30.07
C ASN A 71 16.26 53.91 31.58
N ASN A 72 17.18 53.15 32.22
CA ASN A 72 17.67 53.08 33.62
C ASN A 72 17.11 51.92 34.47
N ASN A 73 17.87 51.15 35.27
CA ASN A 73 19.23 51.35 35.82
C ASN A 73 19.75 50.06 36.52
N ARG A 74 21.09 49.88 36.52
CA ARG A 74 21.99 49.40 37.62
C ARG A 74 21.80 47.96 38.19
N SER A 75 22.82 47.21 38.63
CA SER A 75 24.20 47.50 39.06
C SER A 75 25.09 46.24 39.07
N SER A 76 26.39 46.50 38.98
CA SER A 76 27.60 45.68 39.05
C SER A 76 27.85 44.86 40.32
N SER A 77 28.54 43.71 40.18
CA SER A 77 29.75 43.39 40.97
C SER A 77 30.60 42.32 40.28
N SER A 78 31.89 42.62 40.18
CA SER A 78 32.98 41.93 39.49
C SER A 78 33.75 40.94 40.39
N ASN A 79 34.27 39.85 39.83
CA ASN A 79 35.71 39.50 39.77
C ASN A 79 35.93 38.01 39.45
N GLY A 80 36.85 37.72 38.54
CA GLY A 80 37.37 36.37 38.29
C GLY A 80 37.87 36.15 36.87
N THR A 81 39.08 36.64 36.59
CA THR A 81 39.89 36.50 35.37
C THR A 81 40.00 35.07 34.84
N VAL A 82 39.75 34.86 33.53
CA VAL A 82 40.11 33.64 32.78
C VAL A 82 41.11 34.02 31.69
N VAL A 83 42.21 33.26 31.67
CA VAL A 83 43.39 33.38 30.82
C VAL A 83 43.13 32.77 29.43
N ASP A 84 43.69 33.43 28.41
CA ASP A 84 43.73 33.08 26.99
C ASP A 84 44.08 31.63 26.67
N HIS A 85 43.31 31.01 25.76
CA HIS A 85 43.81 29.96 24.87
C HIS A 85 43.28 30.15 23.43
N ARG A 86 44.22 30.54 22.57
CA ARG A 86 44.32 30.38 21.11
C ARG A 86 43.09 29.83 20.38
N SER A 87 42.56 30.69 19.53
CA SER A 87 41.65 30.43 18.42
C SER A 87 42.01 29.19 17.60
N THR A 88 41.13 28.20 17.58
CA THR A 88 41.02 27.23 16.49
C THR A 88 40.23 27.89 15.35
N SER A 89 40.88 28.03 14.20
CA SER A 89 40.32 28.48 12.93
C SER A 89 39.11 27.62 12.52
N PRO A 90 38.03 28.21 11.97
CA PRO A 90 36.89 27.44 11.49
C PRO A 90 37.28 26.60 10.26
N ILE A 91 36.79 25.37 10.23
CA ILE A 91 36.91 24.43 9.11
C ILE A 91 36.29 25.08 7.86
N PRO A 92 36.98 25.13 6.71
CA PRO A 92 36.48 25.79 5.51
C PRO A 92 35.23 25.07 5.01
N LYS A 93 34.16 25.83 4.78
CA LYS A 93 32.95 25.33 4.12
C LYS A 93 33.11 25.53 2.62
N ALA A 94 32.48 24.69 1.80
CA ALA A 94 32.45 24.83 0.34
C ALA A 94 31.87 26.19 -0.15
N SER A 95 31.30 27.00 0.76
CA SER A 95 30.89 28.39 0.55
C SER A 95 32.03 29.38 0.35
N ASP A 96 33.25 29.04 0.77
CA ASP A 96 34.38 29.98 0.79
C ASP A 96 35.14 30.01 -0.56
N ALA A 97 34.68 29.24 -1.55
CA ALA A 97 35.32 29.08 -2.86
C ALA A 97 34.66 29.90 -4.00
N LEU A 98 33.63 30.72 -3.72
CA LEU A 98 32.93 31.49 -4.75
C LEU A 98 33.06 33.00 -4.53
N PRO A 99 33.46 33.79 -5.55
CA PRO A 99 33.72 35.23 -5.42
C PRO A 99 32.45 36.11 -5.31
N LEU A 100 31.26 35.51 -5.17
CA LEU A 100 29.97 36.22 -5.15
C LEU A 100 29.06 35.73 -4.01
N PRO A 101 28.19 36.60 -3.44
CA PRO A 101 27.25 36.21 -2.39
C PRO A 101 26.35 35.02 -2.82
N LEU A 102 26.24 33.99 -1.96
CA LEU A 102 25.55 32.73 -2.27
C LEU A 102 24.10 32.90 -2.78
N TYR A 103 23.34 33.86 -2.23
CA TYR A 103 21.97 34.11 -2.69
C TYR A 103 21.92 34.60 -4.14
N LEU A 104 22.95 35.33 -4.58
CA LEU A 104 23.05 35.87 -5.93
C LEU A 104 23.43 34.76 -6.92
N THR A 105 24.42 33.93 -6.56
CA THR A 105 24.83 32.78 -7.38
C THR A 105 23.69 31.78 -7.53
N ASN A 106 22.97 31.47 -6.44
CA ASN A 106 21.79 30.61 -6.47
C ASN A 106 20.66 31.21 -7.33
N GLY A 107 20.39 32.50 -7.19
CA GLY A 107 19.40 33.20 -8.02
C GLY A 107 19.74 33.12 -9.52
N ILE A 108 21.02 33.27 -9.87
CA ILE A 108 21.50 33.18 -11.26
C ILE A 108 21.32 31.76 -11.81
N PHE A 109 21.80 30.72 -11.11
CA PHE A 109 21.70 29.35 -11.60
C PHE A 109 20.28 28.80 -11.62
N PHE A 110 19.43 29.20 -10.67
CA PHE A 110 18.01 28.86 -10.67
C PHE A 110 17.31 29.50 -11.88
N THR A 111 17.52 30.79 -12.12
CA THR A 111 16.95 31.50 -13.27
C THR A 111 17.46 30.91 -14.59
N LEU A 112 18.76 30.65 -14.69
CA LEU A 112 19.39 30.03 -15.86
C LEU A 112 18.79 28.66 -16.17
N PHE A 113 18.60 27.80 -15.16
CA PHE A 113 18.01 26.47 -15.32
C PHE A 113 16.62 26.55 -15.95
N PHE A 114 15.72 27.37 -15.40
CA PHE A 114 14.35 27.47 -15.90
C PHE A 114 14.26 28.18 -17.26
N CYS A 115 15.07 29.21 -17.50
CA CYS A 115 15.10 29.88 -18.80
C CYS A 115 15.60 28.96 -19.92
N VAL A 116 16.65 28.19 -19.66
CA VAL A 116 17.25 27.27 -20.64
C VAL A 116 16.36 26.03 -20.85
N ALA A 117 15.75 25.50 -19.79
CA ALA A 117 14.75 24.43 -19.92
C ALA A 117 13.55 24.88 -20.76
N TYR A 118 13.03 26.09 -20.52
CA TYR A 118 11.94 26.66 -21.31
C TYR A 118 12.33 26.82 -22.79
N PHE A 119 13.53 27.33 -23.07
CA PHE A 119 14.05 27.46 -24.44
C PHE A 119 14.12 26.10 -25.16
N LEU A 120 14.67 25.07 -24.51
CA LEU A 120 14.77 23.72 -25.08
C LEU A 120 13.40 23.10 -25.34
N LEU A 121 12.45 23.25 -24.42
CA LEU A 121 11.07 22.77 -24.59
C LEU A 121 10.37 23.46 -25.77
N HIS A 122 10.56 24.78 -25.92
CA HIS A 122 10.01 25.51 -27.06
C HIS A 122 10.61 25.04 -28.38
N ARG A 123 11.93 24.81 -28.40
CA ARG A 123 12.66 24.36 -29.58
C ARG A 123 12.29 22.94 -30.00
N TRP A 124 12.15 22.02 -29.04
CA TRP A 124 11.69 20.66 -29.30
C TRP A 124 10.23 20.63 -29.78
N ARG A 125 9.36 21.49 -29.22
CA ARG A 125 7.98 21.64 -29.70
C ARG A 125 7.93 22.09 -31.16
N GLU A 126 8.76 23.05 -31.55
CA GLU A 126 8.85 23.49 -32.94
C GLU A 126 9.40 22.37 -33.84
N LYS A 127 10.41 21.62 -33.39
CA LYS A 127 10.95 20.48 -34.18
C LYS A 127 9.93 19.38 -34.42
N ILE A 128 9.10 19.09 -33.42
CA ILE A 128 7.99 18.14 -33.53
C ILE A 128 6.97 18.65 -34.56
N ARG A 129 6.70 19.96 -34.59
CA ARG A 129 5.79 20.57 -35.57
C ARG A 129 6.36 20.58 -36.99
N SER A 130 7.66 20.78 -37.16
CA SER A 130 8.33 20.78 -38.47
C SER A 130 8.82 19.40 -38.91
N SER A 131 8.50 18.32 -38.18
CA SER A 131 8.96 16.94 -38.43
C SER A 131 10.49 16.81 -38.57
N THR A 132 11.25 17.71 -37.95
CA THR A 132 12.71 17.64 -37.92
C THR A 132 13.14 16.69 -36.80
N PRO A 133 14.05 15.73 -37.06
CA PRO A 133 14.47 14.77 -36.04
C PRO A 133 15.08 15.43 -34.80
N LEU A 134 14.65 15.00 -33.61
CA LEU A 134 15.07 15.60 -32.33
C LEU A 134 16.57 15.42 -32.03
N HIS A 135 17.22 14.43 -32.64
CA HIS A 135 18.66 14.19 -32.47
C HIS A 135 19.55 15.17 -33.26
N VAL A 136 18.97 15.96 -34.18
CA VAL A 136 19.72 16.99 -34.91
C VAL A 136 19.77 18.26 -34.07
N VAL A 137 20.85 18.50 -33.34
CA VAL A 137 20.97 19.60 -32.36
C VAL A 137 21.70 20.79 -32.98
N THR A 138 21.14 22.00 -32.89
CA THR A 138 21.83 23.23 -33.31
C THR A 138 22.87 23.66 -32.28
N LEU A 139 23.82 24.51 -32.66
CA LEU A 139 24.82 25.06 -31.73
C LEU A 139 24.17 25.78 -30.51
N SER A 140 23.03 26.46 -30.73
CA SER A 140 22.28 27.11 -29.65
C SER A 140 21.60 26.12 -28.71
N GLU A 141 21.08 25.01 -29.23
CA GLU A 141 20.49 23.94 -28.42
C GLU A 141 21.56 23.14 -27.68
N LEU A 142 22.74 22.94 -28.28
CA LEU A 142 23.87 22.29 -27.63
C LEU A 142 24.38 23.14 -26.45
N ALA A 143 24.55 24.45 -26.66
CA ALA A 143 24.92 25.38 -25.59
C ALA A 143 23.87 25.43 -24.47
N ALA A 144 22.59 25.37 -24.82
CA ALA A 144 21.49 25.27 -23.87
C ALA A 144 21.53 23.94 -23.09
N ILE A 145 21.75 22.79 -23.74
CA ILE A 145 21.87 21.49 -23.07
C ILE A 145 23.04 21.50 -22.07
N VAL A 146 24.20 22.00 -22.49
CA VAL A 146 25.37 22.12 -21.60
C VAL A 146 25.08 23.05 -20.42
N SER A 147 24.43 24.19 -20.66
CA SER A 147 24.05 25.13 -19.59
C SER A 147 23.00 24.56 -18.64
N LEU A 148 22.07 23.74 -19.15
CA LEU A 148 21.08 23.04 -18.34
C LEU A 148 21.75 21.99 -17.46
N ILE A 149 22.68 21.20 -17.99
CA ILE A 149 23.44 20.20 -17.23
C ILE A 149 24.30 20.89 -16.17
N ALA A 150 25.01 21.97 -16.52
CA ALA A 150 25.84 22.70 -15.57
C ALA A 150 25.03 23.34 -14.43
N SER A 151 23.90 23.97 -14.75
CA SER A 151 23.00 24.52 -13.72
C SER A 151 22.32 23.45 -12.88
N PHE A 152 21.98 22.30 -13.47
CA PHE A 152 21.45 21.15 -12.74
C PHE A 152 22.47 20.55 -11.77
N ILE A 153 23.72 20.34 -12.21
CA ILE A 153 24.81 19.85 -11.34
C ILE A 153 25.05 20.83 -10.19
N TYR A 154 25.04 22.14 -10.47
CA TYR A 154 25.18 23.17 -9.43
C TYR A 154 24.04 23.10 -8.41
N LEU A 155 22.78 23.05 -8.87
CA LEU A 155 21.61 22.97 -7.99
C LEU A 155 21.58 21.65 -7.21
N LEU A 156 22.00 20.54 -7.81
CA LEU A 156 22.12 19.24 -7.14
C LEU A 156 23.26 19.23 -6.12
N GLY A 157 24.39 19.87 -6.40
CA GLY A 157 25.49 20.02 -5.44
C GLY A 157 25.12 20.91 -4.24
N PHE A 158 24.29 21.93 -4.44
CA PHE A 158 23.92 22.87 -3.38
C PHE A 158 22.70 22.40 -2.56
N PHE A 159 21.63 21.91 -3.21
CA PHE A 159 20.44 21.38 -2.52
C PHE A 159 20.58 19.89 -2.16
N GLY A 160 21.46 19.15 -2.83
CA GLY A 160 21.63 17.72 -2.62
C GLY A 160 22.52 17.35 -1.44
N ILE A 161 23.33 18.25 -0.87
CA ILE A 161 24.13 17.92 0.33
C ILE A 161 23.24 17.71 1.56
N ASP A 162 22.18 18.50 1.74
CA ASP A 162 21.18 18.27 2.80
C ASP A 162 20.37 16.98 2.55
N PHE A 163 20.12 16.63 1.29
CA PHE A 163 19.42 15.40 0.91
C PHE A 163 20.30 14.14 1.07
N VAL A 164 21.60 14.24 0.76
CA VAL A 164 22.56 13.13 0.81
C VAL A 164 23.06 12.90 2.25
N GLN A 165 23.17 13.92 3.10
CA GLN A 165 23.43 13.72 4.54
C GLN A 165 22.28 12.97 5.24
N SER A 166 21.04 13.12 4.76
CA SER A 166 19.89 12.33 5.22
C SER A 166 19.94 10.85 4.79
N PHE A 167 20.69 10.51 3.75
CA PHE A 167 20.78 9.14 3.20
C PHE A 167 22.07 8.40 3.60
N ILE A 168 23.19 9.13 3.78
CA ILE A 168 24.49 8.54 4.16
C ILE A 168 24.54 8.17 5.65
N GLY A 169 23.67 8.73 6.50
CA GLY A 169 23.55 8.31 7.91
C GLY A 169 23.09 6.86 8.14
N THR A 170 22.66 6.17 7.09
CA THR A 170 22.06 4.83 7.16
C THR A 170 22.74 3.76 6.30
N SER A 171 23.89 4.06 5.67
CA SER A 171 24.49 3.12 4.71
C SER A 171 26.02 3.23 4.68
N ARG A 172 26.69 2.69 5.70
CA ARG A 172 28.08 2.18 5.62
C ARG A 172 28.51 1.65 6.99
N VAL A 173 28.32 0.35 7.22
CA VAL A 173 29.39 -0.54 7.72
C VAL A 173 28.99 -1.95 7.27
N ASP A 174 29.68 -2.49 6.27
CA ASP A 174 29.92 -3.93 6.13
C ASP A 174 31.34 -4.12 5.57
N GLU A 175 32.01 -5.09 6.20
CA GLU A 175 33.14 -5.93 5.80
C GLU A 175 34.52 -5.36 5.36
N ASP A 176 35.50 -5.81 6.17
CA ASP A 176 36.75 -6.49 5.82
C ASP A 176 38.09 -5.74 5.58
N ASN A 177 38.90 -5.83 6.64
CA ASN A 177 40.27 -6.38 6.75
C ASN A 177 41.51 -5.68 6.15
N PHE A 178 42.57 -5.70 6.99
CA PHE A 178 44.00 -5.46 6.74
C PHE A 178 44.40 -3.98 6.59
N THR A 179 45.32 -3.35 7.34
CA THR A 179 46.51 -3.78 8.11
C THR A 179 46.88 -2.61 9.03
N LEU A 180 47.35 -2.87 10.26
CA LEU A 180 48.02 -1.85 11.08
C LEU A 180 49.31 -2.45 11.63
N GLU A 181 50.44 -1.92 11.16
CA GLU A 181 51.65 -1.85 11.95
C GLU A 181 51.70 -0.50 12.68
N ASP A 182 52.34 -0.58 13.84
CA ASP A 182 52.49 0.35 14.95
C ASP A 182 52.60 1.85 14.65
N ASP A 183 51.97 2.67 15.50
CA ASP A 183 52.78 3.42 16.46
C ASP A 183 51.94 3.90 17.66
N VAL A 184 52.52 3.65 18.83
CA VAL A 184 51.98 3.83 20.17
C VAL A 184 52.12 5.29 20.59
N GLU A 185 51.03 5.93 21.00
CA GLU A 185 51.10 6.98 22.02
C GLU A 185 49.83 7.02 22.89
N HIS A 186 50.06 6.88 24.19
CA HIS A 186 49.06 6.74 25.24
C HIS A 186 48.27 8.04 25.46
N HIS A 187 47.02 8.09 24.98
CA HIS A 187 45.98 8.93 25.58
C HIS A 187 44.78 8.09 26.02
N SER A 188 44.55 8.12 27.33
CA SER A 188 43.48 7.43 28.05
C SER A 188 42.10 7.80 27.50
N LYS A 189 41.45 6.83 26.82
CA LYS A 189 40.05 6.94 26.40
C LYS A 189 39.15 7.13 27.63
N PRO A 190 38.17 8.04 27.60
CA PRO A 190 37.22 8.17 28.70
C PRO A 190 36.39 6.89 28.80
N LYS A 191 36.34 6.30 30.01
CA LYS A 191 35.46 5.16 30.31
C LYS A 191 34.03 5.51 29.94
N PRO A 192 33.26 4.61 29.31
CA PRO A 192 31.83 4.81 29.14
C PRO A 192 31.20 5.01 30.52
N ARG A 193 30.41 6.07 30.67
CA ARG A 193 29.58 6.25 31.87
C ARG A 193 28.68 5.04 31.98
N ILE A 194 28.96 4.22 32.99
CA ILE A 194 28.03 3.22 33.52
C ILE A 194 26.81 4.04 33.93
N MET A 195 25.71 3.94 33.17
CA MET A 195 24.41 4.31 33.71
C MET A 195 24.21 3.43 34.94
N ASP A 196 23.94 4.07 36.07
CA ASP A 196 23.60 3.41 37.31
C ASP A 196 22.53 2.35 37.06
N HIS A 197 22.72 1.20 37.73
CA HIS A 197 21.88 0.01 37.64
C HIS A 197 20.39 0.34 37.68
N LEU A 198 19.75 0.38 36.51
CA LEU A 198 18.32 0.11 36.43
C LEU A 198 18.10 -1.35 36.86
N PRO A 199 17.03 -1.64 37.63
CA PRO A 199 16.80 -2.98 38.12
C PRO A 199 16.66 -3.94 36.94
N THR A 200 17.54 -4.94 36.90
CA THR A 200 17.51 -6.06 35.95
C THR A 200 16.25 -6.89 36.22
N VAL A 201 15.11 -6.51 35.65
CA VAL A 201 13.86 -7.29 35.76
C VAL A 201 13.84 -8.36 34.68
N ALA A 202 14.53 -9.46 34.96
CA ALA A 202 14.20 -10.84 34.58
C ALA A 202 15.36 -11.76 34.99
N THR A 203 15.69 -11.83 36.28
CA THR A 203 16.65 -12.83 36.75
C THR A 203 16.06 -14.22 36.48
N LEU A 204 16.63 -14.93 35.50
CA LEU A 204 16.32 -16.34 35.28
C LEU A 204 16.54 -17.07 36.61
N THR A 205 15.49 -17.70 37.11
CA THR A 205 15.44 -18.22 38.48
C THR A 205 16.23 -19.52 38.65
N SER A 206 16.71 -20.14 37.56
CA SER A 206 17.42 -21.42 37.61
C SER A 206 18.83 -21.35 36.98
N LYS A 207 19.81 -21.97 37.67
CA LYS A 207 21.18 -22.18 37.17
C LYS A 207 21.20 -22.87 35.80
N LYS A 208 20.21 -23.72 35.52
CA LYS A 208 20.06 -24.41 34.23
C LYS A 208 19.74 -23.43 33.09
N ASP A 209 18.90 -22.43 33.33
CA ASP A 209 18.58 -21.43 32.32
C ASP A 209 19.77 -20.54 32.02
N GLU A 210 20.55 -20.19 33.04
CA GLU A 210 21.79 -19.43 32.91
C GLU A 210 22.80 -20.14 31.98
N ASP A 211 22.98 -21.45 32.14
CA ASP A 211 23.87 -22.25 31.29
C ASP A 211 23.35 -22.35 29.84
N ILE A 212 22.02 -22.45 29.65
CA ILE A 212 21.40 -22.44 28.33
C ILE A 212 21.59 -21.07 27.67
N VAL A 213 21.36 -19.98 28.39
CA VAL A 213 21.61 -18.62 27.88
C VAL A 213 23.05 -18.46 27.44
N LYS A 214 24.03 -18.84 28.27
CA LYS A 214 25.45 -18.82 27.89
C LYS A 214 25.72 -19.62 26.62
N SER A 215 25.10 -20.79 26.48
CA SER A 215 25.21 -21.64 25.30
C SER A 215 24.58 -21.03 24.03
N VAL A 216 23.49 -20.27 24.17
CA VAL A 216 22.89 -19.50 23.07
C VAL A 216 23.74 -18.28 22.74
N VAL A 217 24.34 -17.64 23.75
CA VAL A 217 25.27 -16.52 23.60
C VAL A 217 26.51 -16.96 22.82
N SER A 218 27.14 -18.08 23.20
CA SER A 218 28.30 -18.65 22.52
C SER A 218 28.01 -19.24 21.14
N GLY A 219 26.73 -19.46 20.80
CA GLY A 219 26.32 -20.12 19.56
C GLY A 219 26.34 -21.64 19.60
N SER A 220 26.71 -22.25 20.75
CA SER A 220 26.68 -23.71 20.95
C SER A 220 25.26 -24.29 20.85
N ILE A 221 24.23 -23.52 21.22
CA ILE A 221 22.83 -23.86 20.98
C ILE A 221 22.22 -22.83 20.00
N PRO A 222 21.75 -23.27 18.82
CA PRO A 222 21.04 -22.38 17.90
C PRO A 222 19.72 -21.90 18.50
N SER A 223 19.46 -20.59 18.46
CA SER A 223 18.29 -19.97 19.10
C SER A 223 16.95 -20.48 18.55
N TYR A 224 16.86 -20.82 17.26
CA TYR A 224 15.64 -21.34 16.64
C TYR A 224 15.27 -22.77 17.13
N SER A 225 16.18 -23.47 17.81
CA SER A 225 15.96 -24.84 18.31
C SER A 225 15.44 -24.88 19.75
N LEU A 226 15.25 -23.74 20.40
CA LEU A 226 14.91 -23.68 21.83
C LEU A 226 13.53 -24.28 22.12
N GLU A 227 12.53 -24.02 21.28
CA GLU A 227 11.18 -24.55 21.46
C GLU A 227 11.18 -26.09 21.45
N SER A 228 11.88 -26.71 20.48
CA SER A 228 11.96 -28.17 20.37
C SER A 228 12.82 -28.81 21.44
N LYS A 229 13.90 -28.15 21.89
CA LYS A 229 14.78 -28.67 22.95
C LYS A 229 14.20 -28.55 24.35
N LEU A 230 13.47 -27.47 24.63
CA LEU A 230 12.97 -27.17 25.96
C LEU A 230 11.56 -27.72 26.20
N GLY A 231 10.78 -27.93 25.13
CA GLY A 231 9.37 -28.34 25.24
C GLY A 231 8.46 -27.28 25.86
N ASP A 232 8.96 -26.04 26.02
CA ASP A 232 8.26 -24.92 26.62
C ASP A 232 8.54 -23.65 25.80
N CYS A 233 7.54 -23.22 25.02
CA CYS A 233 7.66 -22.09 24.10
C CYS A 233 7.85 -20.75 24.83
N ARG A 234 7.24 -20.57 26.01
CA ARG A 234 7.39 -19.33 26.80
C ARG A 234 8.80 -19.25 27.37
N ARG A 235 9.30 -20.36 27.95
CA ARG A 235 10.67 -20.44 28.45
C ARG A 235 11.69 -20.26 27.33
N ALA A 236 11.44 -20.83 26.15
CA ALA A 236 12.28 -20.61 24.96
C ALA A 236 12.36 -19.13 24.57
N ALA A 237 11.21 -18.43 24.54
CA ALA A 237 11.18 -16.99 24.28
C ALA A 237 11.93 -16.18 25.34
N SER A 238 11.78 -16.53 26.63
CA SER A 238 12.50 -15.90 27.74
C SER A 238 14.02 -16.05 27.62
N ILE A 239 14.51 -17.26 27.37
CA ILE A 239 15.94 -17.55 27.21
C ILE A 239 16.50 -16.82 25.99
N ARG A 240 15.75 -16.82 24.88
CA ARG A 240 16.15 -16.11 23.66
C ARG A 240 16.28 -14.61 23.91
N ARG A 241 15.30 -14.02 24.58
CA ARG A 241 15.29 -12.61 24.95
C ARG A 241 16.50 -12.24 25.80
N GLU A 242 16.76 -12.97 26.88
CA GLU A 242 17.92 -12.74 27.76
C GLU A 242 19.25 -12.89 26.98
N ALA A 243 19.39 -13.94 26.17
CA ALA A 243 20.58 -14.13 25.34
C ALA A 243 20.79 -12.97 24.35
N LEU A 244 19.71 -12.41 23.80
CA LEU A 244 19.76 -11.25 22.91
C LEU A 244 20.17 -9.97 23.66
N GLU A 245 19.63 -9.73 24.85
CA GLU A 245 20.01 -8.60 25.71
C GLU A 245 21.51 -8.66 26.06
N ARG A 246 22.04 -9.85 26.39
CA ARG A 246 23.47 -10.04 26.67
C ARG A 246 24.36 -9.84 25.46
N LYS A 247 23.97 -10.37 24.28
CA LYS A 247 24.74 -10.18 23.03
C LYS A 247 24.81 -8.72 22.62
N THR A 248 23.72 -7.98 22.80
CA THR A 248 23.59 -6.61 22.30
C THR A 248 23.94 -5.55 23.33
N GLY A 249 23.94 -5.89 24.62
CA GLY A 249 24.07 -4.94 25.73
C GLY A 249 22.88 -3.99 25.85
N ARG A 250 21.74 -4.29 25.21
CA ARG A 250 20.55 -3.42 25.15
C ARG A 250 19.37 -4.12 25.81
N PRO A 251 18.74 -3.51 26.84
CA PRO A 251 17.56 -4.09 27.48
C PRO A 251 16.33 -4.00 26.56
N LEU A 252 15.45 -4.98 26.65
CA LEU A 252 14.15 -5.06 25.97
C LEU A 252 12.98 -4.71 26.91
N LEU A 253 13.26 -3.90 27.94
CA LEU A 253 12.25 -3.40 28.88
C LEU A 253 11.10 -2.74 28.10
N GLY A 254 9.86 -3.08 28.44
CA GLY A 254 8.67 -2.56 27.76
C GLY A 254 8.15 -3.42 26.60
N LEU A 255 8.90 -4.41 26.12
CA LEU A 255 8.35 -5.48 25.27
C LEU A 255 7.78 -6.58 26.18
N PRO A 256 6.46 -6.80 26.26
CA PRO A 256 5.91 -7.81 27.17
C PRO A 256 6.29 -9.24 26.76
N LEU A 257 6.49 -10.08 27.78
CA LEU A 257 6.67 -11.53 27.64
C LEU A 257 5.47 -12.29 28.25
N GLU A 258 4.85 -11.73 29.27
CA GLU A 258 3.75 -12.37 30.00
C GLU A 258 2.40 -12.17 29.33
N GLY A 259 1.47 -13.09 29.58
CA GLY A 259 0.08 -12.99 29.11
C GLY A 259 -0.13 -13.36 27.64
N PHE A 260 0.84 -14.03 27.00
CA PHE A 260 0.74 -14.50 25.62
C PHE A 260 0.88 -16.02 25.53
N ASP A 261 0.00 -16.67 24.77
CA ASP A 261 0.08 -18.11 24.51
C ASP A 261 1.07 -18.40 23.37
N TYR A 262 2.34 -18.61 23.73
CA TYR A 262 3.40 -18.92 22.77
C TYR A 262 3.21 -20.26 22.03
N ASN A 263 2.40 -21.18 22.56
CA ASN A 263 2.11 -22.43 21.85
C ASN A 263 1.24 -22.17 20.62
N SER A 264 0.36 -21.16 20.67
CA SER A 264 -0.55 -20.81 19.58
C SER A 264 0.14 -20.27 18.32
N ILE A 265 1.39 -19.79 18.43
CA ILE A 265 2.16 -19.25 17.31
C ILE A 265 3.18 -20.24 16.72
N LEU A 266 3.51 -21.30 17.45
CA LEU A 266 4.57 -22.24 17.08
C LEU A 266 4.25 -22.93 15.75
N GLY A 267 5.15 -22.78 14.77
CA GLY A 267 5.04 -23.41 13.45
C GLY A 267 3.91 -22.85 12.58
N GLN A 268 3.32 -21.72 12.95
CA GLN A 268 2.13 -21.18 12.28
C GLN A 268 2.16 -19.67 12.07
N CYS A 269 2.58 -18.88 13.07
CA CYS A 269 2.44 -17.41 13.01
C CYS A 269 3.77 -16.65 13.10
N CYS A 270 4.73 -17.13 13.88
CA CYS A 270 6.01 -16.43 14.08
C CYS A 270 7.09 -17.39 14.57
N GLU A 271 8.29 -17.25 14.03
CA GLU A 271 9.50 -17.94 14.47
C GLU A 271 10.31 -17.07 15.44
N MET A 272 11.06 -17.73 16.33
CA MET A 272 12.00 -17.07 17.25
C MET A 272 11.40 -15.91 18.09
N PRO A 273 10.24 -16.09 18.74
CA PRO A 273 9.62 -15.02 19.53
C PRO A 273 10.49 -14.55 20.72
N ILE A 274 10.47 -13.25 20.99
CA ILE A 274 11.14 -12.61 22.16
C ILE A 274 10.16 -11.81 23.04
N GLY A 275 8.87 -11.86 22.70
CA GLY A 275 7.84 -11.00 23.25
C GLY A 275 6.75 -10.75 22.19
N TYR A 276 5.91 -9.75 22.42
CA TYR A 276 4.90 -9.30 21.46
C TYR A 276 4.69 -7.79 21.57
N VAL A 277 4.19 -7.15 20.50
CA VAL A 277 3.87 -5.72 20.51
C VAL A 277 2.39 -5.51 20.80
N GLN A 278 2.09 -4.59 21.72
CA GLN A 278 0.72 -4.18 22.02
C GLN A 278 0.31 -3.03 21.10
N VAL A 279 -0.79 -3.22 20.36
CA VAL A 279 -1.39 -2.18 19.50
C VAL A 279 -2.78 -1.84 20.05
N PRO A 280 -3.10 -0.56 20.31
CA PRO A 280 -4.42 -0.16 20.80
C PRO A 280 -5.52 -0.56 19.83
N VAL A 281 -6.63 -1.11 20.34
CA VAL A 281 -7.83 -1.46 19.56
C VAL A 281 -8.96 -0.52 19.97
N GLY A 282 -9.46 0.26 19.01
CA GLY A 282 -10.66 1.08 19.14
C GLY A 282 -11.84 0.48 18.37
N ILE A 283 -13.04 1.02 18.59
CA ILE A 283 -14.27 0.59 17.90
C ILE A 283 -14.88 1.78 17.15
N ALA A 284 -15.29 1.54 15.90
CA ALA A 284 -16.10 2.46 15.10
C ALA A 284 -17.46 1.82 14.78
N GLY A 285 -18.57 2.51 15.06
CA GLY A 285 -19.90 2.00 14.75
C GLY A 285 -21.05 2.62 15.55
N PRO A 286 -22.29 2.12 15.35
CA PRO A 286 -22.62 1.03 14.44
C PRO A 286 -22.49 1.42 12.96
N LEU A 287 -21.91 0.54 12.15
CA LEU A 287 -21.97 0.58 10.70
C LEU A 287 -23.20 -0.21 10.25
N LEU A 288 -24.24 0.48 9.78
CA LEU A 288 -25.42 -0.14 9.18
C LEU A 288 -25.12 -0.51 7.72
N LEU A 289 -24.99 -1.81 7.44
CA LEU A 289 -24.57 -2.35 6.15
C LEU A 289 -25.45 -3.53 5.77
N ASN A 290 -26.11 -3.48 4.60
CA ASN A 290 -27.02 -4.53 4.13
C ASN A 290 -28.10 -4.93 5.16
N GLY A 291 -28.56 -3.98 5.97
CA GLY A 291 -29.52 -4.20 7.05
C GLY A 291 -28.94 -4.79 8.35
N GLY A 292 -27.65 -5.13 8.40
CA GLY A 292 -26.94 -5.54 9.61
C GLY A 292 -26.18 -4.39 10.26
N GLU A 293 -26.01 -4.43 11.59
CA GLU A 293 -25.23 -3.44 12.34
C GLU A 293 -23.91 -4.04 12.84
N TYR A 294 -22.80 -3.36 12.56
CA TYR A 294 -21.46 -3.85 12.91
C TYR A 294 -20.67 -2.83 13.74
N MET A 295 -20.09 -3.30 14.84
CA MET A 295 -19.12 -2.55 15.64
C MET A 295 -17.72 -2.94 15.17
N VAL A 296 -17.08 -2.07 14.38
CA VAL A 296 -15.85 -2.40 13.65
C VAL A 296 -14.63 -2.23 14.55
N PRO A 297 -13.87 -3.30 14.85
CA PRO A 297 -12.63 -3.19 15.59
C PRO A 297 -11.49 -2.68 14.70
N MET A 298 -10.71 -1.74 15.22
CA MET A 298 -9.64 -1.06 14.51
C MET A 298 -8.40 -0.97 15.40
N ALA A 299 -7.33 -1.69 15.04
CA ALA A 299 -6.06 -1.68 15.74
C ALA A 299 -5.14 -0.63 15.11
N THR A 300 -4.82 0.45 15.83
CA THR A 300 -4.04 1.55 15.28
C THR A 300 -3.34 2.37 16.35
N THR A 301 -2.25 3.01 15.97
CA THR A 301 -1.57 4.06 16.75
C THR A 301 -1.79 5.45 16.15
N GLU A 302 -2.49 5.57 15.03
CA GLU A 302 -2.80 6.86 14.40
C GLU A 302 -3.98 7.54 15.13
N GLY A 303 -3.68 8.66 15.79
CA GLY A 303 -4.71 9.51 16.39
C GLY A 303 -5.72 10.02 15.34
N CYS A 304 -6.97 10.22 15.76
CA CYS A 304 -8.14 10.53 14.90
C CYS A 304 -8.70 9.40 14.04
N LEU A 305 -7.96 8.33 13.71
CA LEU A 305 -8.41 7.36 12.71
C LEU A 305 -9.76 6.71 13.08
N VAL A 306 -9.83 6.12 14.29
CA VAL A 306 -11.06 5.48 14.79
C VAL A 306 -12.20 6.48 14.93
N ALA A 307 -11.93 7.67 15.47
CA ALA A 307 -12.93 8.71 15.67
C ALA A 307 -13.50 9.24 14.34
N SER A 308 -12.65 9.41 13.32
CA SER A 308 -13.04 9.82 11.98
C SER A 308 -13.91 8.74 11.33
N THR A 309 -13.47 7.48 11.38
CA THR A 309 -14.24 6.35 10.84
C THR A 309 -15.62 6.25 11.52
N ASN A 310 -15.65 6.41 12.85
CA ASN A 310 -16.89 6.42 13.63
C ASN A 310 -17.85 7.56 13.22
N ARG A 311 -17.33 8.75 12.92
CA ARG A 311 -18.13 9.86 12.36
C ARG A 311 -18.72 9.51 10.99
N GLY A 312 -17.96 8.80 10.16
CA GLY A 312 -18.44 8.24 8.89
C GLY A 312 -19.58 7.24 9.08
N CYS A 313 -19.41 6.27 9.99
CA CYS A 313 -20.45 5.31 10.34
C CYS A 313 -21.73 6.01 10.80
N LYS A 314 -21.60 7.05 11.65
CA LYS A 314 -22.74 7.87 12.09
C LYS A 314 -23.47 8.54 10.93
N ALA A 315 -22.76 9.06 9.94
CA ALA A 315 -23.38 9.72 8.78
C ALA A 315 -24.13 8.72 7.89
N ILE A 316 -23.53 7.55 7.65
CA ILE A 316 -24.14 6.44 6.90
C ILE A 316 -25.40 5.95 7.63
N PHE A 317 -25.29 5.66 8.93
CA PHE A 317 -26.40 5.19 9.75
C PHE A 317 -27.58 6.17 9.75
N ALA A 318 -27.30 7.46 9.99
CA ALA A 318 -28.32 8.51 10.00
C ALA A 318 -28.98 8.76 8.63
N SER A 319 -28.43 8.20 7.55
CA SER A 319 -28.97 8.31 6.18
C SER A 319 -29.58 7.00 5.67
N GLY A 320 -29.81 6.01 6.55
CA GLY A 320 -30.47 4.75 6.20
C GLY A 320 -29.52 3.59 5.89
N GLY A 321 -28.21 3.77 6.06
CA GLY A 321 -27.22 2.71 5.92
C GLY A 321 -26.52 2.69 4.56
N ALA A 322 -25.69 1.66 4.38
CA ALA A 322 -24.97 1.39 3.15
C ALA A 322 -25.35 0.02 2.57
N THR A 323 -25.14 -0.13 1.27
CA THR A 323 -25.30 -1.40 0.55
C THR A 323 -23.95 -1.84 0.00
N ALA A 324 -23.54 -3.07 0.30
CA ALA A 324 -22.33 -3.68 -0.24
C ALA A 324 -22.67 -4.93 -1.04
N ILE A 325 -22.08 -5.02 -2.24
CA ILE A 325 -22.27 -6.12 -3.18
C ILE A 325 -20.91 -6.74 -3.48
N LEU A 326 -20.82 -8.04 -3.26
CA LEU A 326 -19.66 -8.83 -3.67
C LEU A 326 -19.80 -9.19 -5.17
N LEU A 327 -18.79 -8.83 -5.94
CA LEU A 327 -18.75 -9.00 -7.40
C LEU A 327 -17.95 -10.24 -7.82
N LYS A 328 -16.85 -10.55 -7.11
CA LYS A 328 -15.99 -11.71 -7.36
C LYS A 328 -15.40 -12.24 -6.05
N ASP A 329 -15.14 -13.54 -6.00
CA ASP A 329 -14.47 -14.24 -4.89
C ASP A 329 -13.54 -15.33 -5.45
N GLY A 330 -12.25 -15.01 -5.55
CA GLY A 330 -11.23 -15.88 -6.11
C GLY A 330 -9.82 -15.45 -5.74
N MET A 331 -9.13 -16.26 -4.93
CA MET A 331 -7.70 -16.08 -4.66
C MET A 331 -6.87 -16.61 -5.83
N THR A 332 -5.69 -16.03 -6.04
CA THR A 332 -4.84 -16.35 -7.20
C THR A 332 -3.45 -16.83 -6.82
N ARG A 333 -2.90 -17.70 -7.67
CA ARG A 333 -1.49 -18.07 -7.71
C ARG A 333 -1.07 -18.16 -9.17
N ALA A 334 0.10 -17.61 -9.48
CA ALA A 334 0.62 -17.61 -10.84
C ALA A 334 2.04 -18.15 -10.92
N PRO A 335 2.27 -19.43 -11.23
CA PRO A 335 3.60 -19.94 -11.54
C PRO A 335 4.14 -19.35 -12.84
N VAL A 336 5.45 -19.42 -12.96
CA VAL A 336 6.18 -19.15 -14.20
C VAL A 336 6.88 -20.44 -14.63
N VAL A 337 6.67 -20.80 -15.89
CA VAL A 337 7.30 -21.96 -16.54
C VAL A 337 8.02 -21.51 -17.81
N ARG A 338 8.97 -22.31 -18.29
CA ARG A 338 9.80 -22.01 -19.46
C ARG A 338 9.88 -23.21 -20.39
N PHE A 339 9.99 -22.92 -21.69
CA PHE A 339 10.22 -23.90 -22.74
C PHE A 339 11.43 -23.54 -23.61
N GLY A 340 11.79 -24.45 -24.54
CA GLY A 340 12.84 -24.22 -25.52
C GLY A 340 12.54 -23.09 -26.51
N SER A 341 11.26 -22.80 -26.79
CA SER A 341 10.84 -21.75 -27.73
C SER A 341 9.50 -21.11 -27.33
N ALA A 342 9.23 -19.91 -27.87
CA ALA A 342 7.96 -19.22 -27.69
C ALA A 342 6.78 -20.00 -28.30
N ALA A 343 7.00 -20.68 -29.43
CA ALA A 343 6.00 -21.55 -30.06
C ALA A 343 5.60 -22.68 -29.11
N ARG A 344 6.57 -23.34 -28.48
CA ARG A 344 6.31 -24.43 -27.53
C ARG A 344 5.60 -23.93 -26.26
N ALA A 345 5.99 -22.78 -25.71
CA ALA A 345 5.25 -22.15 -24.62
C ALA A 345 3.80 -21.81 -24.99
N SER A 346 3.56 -21.41 -26.24
CA SER A 346 2.22 -21.14 -26.78
C SER A 346 1.36 -22.40 -26.85
N HIS A 347 1.94 -23.57 -27.13
CA HIS A 347 1.19 -24.83 -27.10
C HIS A 347 0.61 -25.09 -25.71
N LEU A 348 1.38 -24.89 -24.64
CA LEU A 348 0.87 -25.03 -23.27
C LEU A 348 -0.20 -23.97 -22.95
N LYS A 349 -0.02 -22.71 -23.39
CA LYS A 349 -1.07 -21.68 -23.23
C LYS A 349 -2.40 -22.12 -23.85
N PHE A 350 -2.37 -22.57 -25.11
CA PHE A 350 -3.58 -23.01 -25.80
C PHE A 350 -4.20 -24.23 -25.14
N PHE A 351 -3.38 -25.17 -24.66
CA PHE A 351 -3.86 -26.31 -23.90
C PHE A 351 -4.59 -25.89 -22.62
N LEU A 352 -4.00 -24.97 -21.84
CA LEU A 352 -4.55 -24.53 -20.55
C LEU A 352 -5.82 -23.67 -20.67
N GLU A 353 -5.97 -22.94 -21.78
CA GLU A 353 -7.13 -22.07 -22.02
C GLU A 353 -8.21 -22.73 -22.90
N ASP A 354 -7.99 -23.96 -23.35
CA ASP A 354 -9.02 -24.75 -24.02
C ASP A 354 -10.06 -25.23 -22.98
N ALA A 355 -11.32 -24.89 -23.21
CA ALA A 355 -12.43 -25.28 -22.36
C ALA A 355 -12.58 -26.80 -22.24
N LEU A 356 -12.15 -27.58 -23.25
CA LEU A 356 -12.20 -29.04 -23.21
C LEU A 356 -11.23 -29.64 -22.18
N ASN A 357 -10.14 -28.94 -21.86
CA ASN A 357 -9.13 -29.41 -20.90
C ASN A 357 -9.39 -28.91 -19.47
N PHE A 358 -10.19 -27.86 -19.31
CA PHE A 358 -10.42 -27.22 -18.01
C PHE A 358 -10.98 -28.19 -16.95
N ASP A 359 -11.91 -29.07 -17.33
CA ASP A 359 -12.50 -30.04 -16.40
C ASP A 359 -11.46 -31.01 -15.82
N ALA A 360 -10.55 -31.52 -16.66
CA ALA A 360 -9.47 -32.39 -16.22
C ALA A 360 -8.50 -31.65 -15.28
N LEU A 361 -8.11 -30.43 -15.64
CA LEU A 361 -7.23 -29.57 -14.82
C LEU A 361 -7.88 -29.22 -13.47
N SER A 362 -9.18 -28.93 -13.48
CA SER A 362 -9.97 -28.65 -12.28
C SER A 362 -10.03 -29.87 -11.35
N ILE A 363 -10.23 -31.08 -11.88
CA ILE A 363 -10.19 -32.31 -11.07
C ILE A 363 -8.82 -32.47 -10.40
N VAL A 364 -7.72 -32.26 -11.12
CA VAL A 364 -6.36 -32.37 -10.57
C VAL A 364 -6.13 -31.32 -9.47
N PHE A 365 -6.49 -30.06 -9.72
CA PHE A 365 -6.37 -28.97 -8.76
C PHE A 365 -7.19 -29.24 -7.49
N ASN A 366 -8.47 -29.61 -7.65
CA ASN A 366 -9.44 -29.74 -6.56
C ASN A 366 -9.14 -30.91 -5.62
N LYS A 367 -8.34 -31.91 -6.04
CA LYS A 367 -7.85 -32.99 -5.16
C LYS A 367 -7.02 -32.49 -3.99
N SER A 368 -6.44 -31.29 -4.09
CA SER A 368 -5.59 -30.71 -3.04
C SER A 368 -6.36 -30.33 -1.76
N SER A 369 -7.67 -30.06 -1.85
CA SER A 369 -8.46 -29.49 -0.75
C SER A 369 -9.98 -29.68 -0.95
N ARG A 370 -10.70 -29.82 0.17
CA ARG A 370 -12.17 -29.86 0.17
C ARG A 370 -12.80 -28.50 -0.14
N PHE A 371 -12.08 -27.40 0.03
CA PHE A 371 -12.58 -26.04 -0.14
C PHE A 371 -12.06 -25.34 -1.40
N ALA A 372 -10.88 -25.73 -1.89
CA ALA A 372 -10.30 -25.12 -3.09
C ALA A 372 -11.10 -25.55 -4.31
N ARG A 373 -11.65 -24.61 -5.08
CA ARG A 373 -12.27 -24.90 -6.37
C ARG A 373 -11.69 -24.01 -7.45
N LEU A 374 -11.03 -24.62 -8.43
CA LEU A 374 -10.52 -23.90 -9.60
C LEU A 374 -11.68 -23.25 -10.35
N GLN A 375 -11.55 -21.95 -10.63
CA GLN A 375 -12.56 -21.14 -11.33
C GLN A 375 -12.09 -20.75 -12.73
N SER A 376 -10.81 -20.38 -12.89
CA SER A 376 -10.25 -20.01 -14.19
C SER A 376 -8.74 -20.15 -14.23
N ILE A 377 -8.19 -20.22 -15.44
CA ILE A 377 -6.77 -20.15 -15.73
C ILE A 377 -6.58 -19.07 -16.80
N GLN A 378 -5.71 -18.09 -16.53
CA GLN A 378 -5.37 -17.02 -17.46
C GLN A 378 -3.86 -17.03 -17.71
N CYS A 379 -3.45 -17.17 -18.96
CA CYS A 379 -2.05 -17.28 -19.34
C CYS A 379 -1.53 -16.01 -20.01
N SER A 380 -0.32 -15.59 -19.63
CA SER A 380 0.44 -14.53 -20.31
C SER A 380 1.81 -15.03 -20.74
N ILE A 381 2.26 -14.69 -21.95
CA ILE A 381 3.55 -15.12 -22.52
C ILE A 381 4.52 -13.96 -22.57
N ALA A 382 5.77 -14.21 -22.17
CA ALA A 382 6.90 -13.32 -22.43
C ALA A 382 8.06 -14.12 -23.03
N GLY A 383 8.20 -14.06 -24.36
CA GLY A 383 9.16 -14.88 -25.09
C GLY A 383 8.87 -16.37 -24.92
N LYS A 384 9.83 -17.11 -24.35
CA LYS A 384 9.72 -18.55 -24.08
C LYS A 384 9.23 -18.89 -22.66
N ASN A 385 8.81 -17.88 -21.90
CA ASN A 385 8.26 -18.05 -20.55
C ASN A 385 6.73 -17.89 -20.59
N LEU A 386 6.04 -18.67 -19.78
CA LEU A 386 4.58 -18.64 -19.61
C LEU A 386 4.24 -18.38 -18.14
N TYR A 387 3.40 -17.39 -17.89
CA TYR A 387 2.87 -17.02 -16.58
C TYR A 387 1.41 -17.46 -16.52
N ILE A 388 1.08 -18.36 -15.60
CA ILE A 388 -0.20 -19.07 -15.60
C ILE A 388 -0.99 -18.66 -14.35
N ARG A 389 -1.91 -17.70 -14.44
CA ARG A 389 -2.68 -17.21 -13.29
C ARG A 389 -3.90 -18.10 -13.04
N PHE A 390 -3.81 -18.95 -12.02
CA PHE A 390 -4.94 -19.75 -11.52
C PHE A 390 -5.79 -18.91 -10.58
N THR A 391 -7.10 -18.92 -10.76
CA THR A 391 -8.08 -18.29 -9.86
C THR A 391 -8.94 -19.38 -9.24
N CYS A 392 -9.17 -19.33 -7.92
CA CYS A 392 -9.94 -20.34 -7.22
C CYS A 392 -10.65 -19.81 -5.97
N SER A 393 -11.78 -20.41 -5.62
CA SER A 393 -12.43 -20.17 -4.33
C SER A 393 -11.71 -20.92 -3.22
N THR A 394 -11.69 -20.39 -2.00
CA THR A 394 -10.89 -20.92 -0.88
C THR A 394 -11.70 -21.16 0.40
N GLY A 395 -13.03 -21.15 0.29
CA GLY A 395 -13.92 -21.14 1.45
C GLY A 395 -13.67 -19.89 2.31
N ASP A 396 -13.63 -20.06 3.63
CA ASP A 396 -13.43 -18.95 4.57
C ASP A 396 -11.95 -18.64 4.85
N ALA A 397 -11.02 -19.41 4.28
CA ALA A 397 -9.61 -19.07 4.35
C ALA A 397 -9.27 -17.99 3.31
N MET A 398 -8.30 -17.13 3.61
CA MET A 398 -7.68 -16.26 2.60
C MET A 398 -7.04 -17.13 1.49
N GLY A 399 -6.44 -18.26 1.89
CA GLY A 399 -6.29 -19.43 1.02
C GLY A 399 -4.95 -19.59 0.30
N MET A 400 -3.97 -18.71 0.53
CA MET A 400 -2.70 -18.72 -0.21
C MET A 400 -1.94 -20.06 -0.20
N ASN A 401 -1.88 -20.75 0.93
CA ASN A 401 -1.25 -22.07 1.02
C ASN A 401 -2.07 -23.14 0.27
N MET A 402 -3.40 -23.03 0.34
CA MET A 402 -4.33 -23.94 -0.32
C MET A 402 -4.23 -23.83 -1.84
N VAL A 403 -4.19 -22.60 -2.36
CA VAL A 403 -4.05 -22.34 -3.80
C VAL A 403 -2.70 -22.85 -4.30
N SER A 404 -1.60 -22.55 -3.60
CA SER A 404 -0.26 -23.01 -3.99
C SER A 404 -0.17 -24.54 -4.11
N LYS A 405 -0.80 -25.28 -3.19
CA LYS A 405 -0.85 -26.75 -3.25
C LYS A 405 -1.65 -27.24 -4.45
N GLY A 406 -2.80 -26.64 -4.73
CA GLY A 406 -3.61 -26.98 -5.91
C GLY A 406 -2.87 -26.74 -7.22
N VAL A 407 -2.17 -25.61 -7.32
CA VAL A 407 -1.33 -25.30 -8.48
C VAL A 407 -0.18 -26.30 -8.62
N GLN A 408 0.49 -26.68 -7.54
CA GLN A 408 1.58 -27.66 -7.60
C GLN A 408 1.10 -28.98 -8.20
N ASN A 409 -0.05 -29.49 -7.76
CA ASN A 409 -0.64 -30.70 -8.35
C ASN A 409 -0.85 -30.58 -9.86
N VAL A 410 -1.31 -29.42 -10.33
CA VAL A 410 -1.51 -29.19 -11.77
C VAL A 410 -0.18 -29.13 -12.50
N LEU A 411 0.84 -28.48 -11.94
CA LEU A 411 2.17 -28.45 -12.54
C LEU A 411 2.78 -29.86 -12.65
N ASP A 412 2.66 -30.68 -11.60
CA ASP A 412 3.15 -32.07 -11.59
C ASP A 412 2.43 -32.91 -12.66
N PHE A 413 1.11 -32.70 -12.83
CA PHE A 413 0.34 -33.34 -13.90
C PHE A 413 0.80 -32.88 -15.29
N LEU A 414 0.99 -31.57 -15.49
CA LEU A 414 1.43 -31.01 -16.77
C LEU A 414 2.82 -31.49 -17.16
N GLN A 415 3.72 -31.75 -16.21
CA GLN A 415 5.06 -32.28 -16.52
C GLN A 415 5.03 -33.67 -17.18
N ILE A 416 3.94 -34.43 -17.04
CA ILE A 416 3.79 -35.72 -17.71
C ILE A 416 3.57 -35.52 -19.22
N GLU A 417 2.72 -34.56 -19.61
CA GLU A 417 2.37 -34.28 -21.01
C GLU A 417 3.35 -33.28 -21.69
N PHE A 418 3.97 -32.42 -20.88
CA PHE A 418 4.96 -31.42 -21.28
C PHE A 418 6.29 -31.68 -20.54
N PRO A 419 7.00 -32.79 -20.82
CA PRO A 419 8.23 -33.16 -20.11
C PRO A 419 9.39 -32.18 -20.36
N ASP A 420 9.28 -31.34 -21.39
CA ASP A 420 10.21 -30.26 -21.72
C ASP A 420 9.88 -28.93 -20.98
N MET A 421 8.86 -28.91 -20.13
CA MET A 421 8.48 -27.76 -19.31
C MET A 421 9.41 -27.61 -18.10
N GLU A 422 10.14 -26.50 -18.04
CA GLU A 422 10.93 -26.13 -16.87
C GLU A 422 10.07 -25.26 -15.93
N VAL A 423 9.79 -25.74 -14.71
CA VAL A 423 9.10 -24.93 -13.68
C VAL A 423 10.11 -24.01 -13.02
N ILE A 424 10.07 -22.72 -13.35
CA ILE A 424 10.99 -21.71 -12.80
C ILE A 424 10.59 -21.32 -11.38
N GLY A 425 9.29 -21.28 -11.10
CA GLY A 425 8.81 -21.05 -9.74
C GLY A 425 7.29 -21.05 -9.63
N ILE A 426 6.80 -21.44 -8.45
CA ILE A 426 5.36 -21.50 -8.15
C ILE A 426 4.69 -20.10 -8.13
N SER A 427 5.50 -19.04 -7.98
CA SER A 427 5.07 -17.65 -7.93
C SER A 427 5.94 -16.77 -8.82
N GLY A 428 5.52 -16.58 -10.07
CA GLY A 428 6.15 -15.71 -11.07
C GLY A 428 5.72 -14.25 -10.98
N ASN A 429 5.28 -13.79 -9.80
CA ASN A 429 4.77 -12.43 -9.55
C ASN A 429 3.54 -11.98 -10.36
N PHE A 430 2.93 -12.85 -11.18
CA PHE A 430 1.70 -12.57 -11.92
C PHE A 430 0.40 -12.88 -11.12
N CYS A 431 0.51 -13.22 -9.83
CA CYS A 431 -0.65 -13.44 -8.98
C CYS A 431 -1.50 -12.15 -8.89
N SER A 432 -0.96 -10.96 -8.62
CA SER A 432 0.28 -10.64 -7.86
C SER A 432 0.00 -10.65 -6.35
N ASP A 433 1.00 -10.81 -5.49
CA ASP A 433 0.78 -10.90 -4.04
C ASP A 433 1.71 -9.98 -3.27
N LYS A 434 1.16 -9.06 -2.47
CA LYS A 434 1.90 -8.05 -1.69
C LYS A 434 2.74 -7.11 -2.55
N LYS A 435 2.32 -6.86 -3.80
CA LYS A 435 2.96 -5.90 -4.71
C LYS A 435 1.90 -5.13 -5.50
N PRO A 436 2.06 -3.80 -5.67
CA PRO A 436 1.12 -3.04 -6.49
C PRO A 436 1.12 -3.60 -7.92
N SER A 437 -0.06 -3.95 -8.43
CA SER A 437 -0.17 -4.58 -9.75
C SER A 437 -1.47 -4.24 -10.47
N ALA A 438 -1.37 -3.96 -11.76
CA ALA A 438 -2.53 -3.64 -12.59
C ALA A 438 -3.42 -4.85 -12.81
N VAL A 439 -2.85 -6.07 -12.83
CA VAL A 439 -3.62 -7.30 -12.97
C VAL A 439 -4.62 -7.46 -11.83
N ASN A 440 -4.26 -7.12 -10.58
CA ASN A 440 -5.19 -7.21 -9.45
C ASN A 440 -6.23 -6.08 -9.46
N TRP A 441 -5.86 -4.89 -9.96
CA TRP A 441 -6.80 -3.79 -10.17
C TRP A 441 -7.87 -4.13 -11.22
N ILE A 442 -7.47 -4.72 -12.35
CA ILE A 442 -8.33 -4.96 -13.51
C ILE A 442 -9.13 -6.26 -13.34
N GLU A 443 -8.44 -7.35 -13.02
CA GLU A 443 -9.04 -8.69 -13.00
C GLU A 443 -9.67 -9.03 -11.63
N GLY A 444 -9.23 -8.34 -10.57
CA GLY A 444 -9.53 -8.66 -9.18
C GLY A 444 -8.61 -9.72 -8.59
N ARG A 445 -8.62 -9.83 -7.26
CA ARG A 445 -7.92 -10.88 -6.49
C ARG A 445 -8.48 -10.99 -5.07
N GLY A 446 -8.78 -12.19 -4.59
CA GLY A 446 -9.54 -12.32 -3.35
C GLY A 446 -10.98 -11.89 -3.59
N LYS A 447 -11.45 -10.87 -2.88
CA LYS A 447 -12.86 -10.43 -2.92
C LYS A 447 -12.98 -9.05 -3.56
N SER A 448 -13.74 -8.97 -4.64
CA SER A 448 -14.08 -7.69 -5.29
C SER A 448 -15.41 -7.20 -4.73
N VAL A 449 -15.42 -6.02 -4.10
CA VAL A 449 -16.61 -5.45 -3.45
C VAL A 449 -16.86 -4.04 -3.95
N VAL A 450 -18.12 -3.72 -4.22
CA VAL A 450 -18.60 -2.33 -4.32
C VAL A 450 -19.47 -2.04 -3.10
N CYS A 451 -19.33 -0.87 -2.50
CA CYS A 451 -20.12 -0.41 -1.37
C CYS A 451 -20.57 1.03 -1.58
N GLU A 452 -21.85 1.32 -1.36
CA GLU A 452 -22.42 2.63 -1.61
C GLU A 452 -23.41 3.08 -0.53
N SER A 453 -23.65 4.39 -0.46
CA SER A 453 -24.66 5.00 0.40
C SER A 453 -25.11 6.34 -0.19
N VAL A 454 -26.34 6.75 0.13
CA VAL A 454 -26.83 8.11 -0.11
C VAL A 454 -26.87 8.85 1.22
N ILE A 455 -26.11 9.94 1.33
CA ILE A 455 -26.03 10.78 2.52
C ILE A 455 -26.90 12.01 2.34
N THR A 456 -27.88 12.17 3.23
CA THR A 456 -28.85 13.28 3.15
C THR A 456 -28.17 14.64 3.36
N ALA A 457 -28.70 15.68 2.71
CA ALA A 457 -28.22 17.07 2.82
C ALA A 457 -28.04 17.51 4.29
N ASP A 458 -29.01 17.14 5.12
CA ASP A 458 -29.04 17.45 6.55
C ASP A 458 -27.87 16.79 7.30
N VAL A 459 -27.56 15.54 6.98
CA VAL A 459 -26.42 14.81 7.57
C VAL A 459 -25.09 15.38 7.05
N VAL A 460 -24.98 15.70 5.76
CA VAL A 460 -23.79 16.36 5.20
C VAL A 460 -23.49 17.65 5.95
N LYS A 461 -24.51 18.49 6.19
CA LYS A 461 -24.35 19.75 6.92
C LYS A 461 -24.11 19.55 8.42
N LYS A 462 -24.92 18.73 9.10
CA LYS A 462 -24.93 18.61 10.56
C LYS A 462 -23.85 17.67 11.09
N VAL A 463 -23.54 16.58 10.40
CA VAL A 463 -22.54 15.59 10.84
C VAL A 463 -21.21 15.84 10.14
N LEU A 464 -21.20 15.97 8.81
CA LEU A 464 -19.98 16.09 8.02
C LEU A 464 -19.44 17.53 7.92
N LYS A 465 -20.25 18.52 8.32
CA LYS A 465 -19.85 19.94 8.43
C LYS A 465 -19.29 20.50 7.11
N THR A 466 -19.86 20.07 5.99
CA THR A 466 -19.48 20.49 4.63
C THR A 466 -20.72 20.59 3.74
N THR A 467 -20.53 20.67 2.42
CA THR A 467 -21.60 20.71 1.41
C THR A 467 -21.38 19.64 0.34
N VAL A 468 -22.45 19.21 -0.33
CA VAL A 468 -22.37 18.23 -1.43
C VAL A 468 -21.48 18.73 -2.57
N PRO A 469 -21.62 19.97 -3.10
CA PRO A 469 -20.77 20.44 -4.19
C PRO A 469 -19.27 20.42 -3.83
N ALA A 470 -18.92 20.82 -2.60
CA ALA A 470 -17.53 20.81 -2.15
C ALA A 470 -16.94 19.40 -2.05
N LEU A 471 -17.73 18.40 -1.64
CA LEU A 471 -17.29 17.01 -1.59
C LEU A 471 -17.07 16.43 -3.00
N VAL A 472 -18.01 16.67 -3.90
CA VAL A 472 -17.92 16.20 -5.30
C VAL A 472 -16.72 16.83 -6.00
N GLU A 473 -16.54 18.15 -5.87
CA GLU A 473 -15.40 18.86 -6.44
C GLU A 473 -14.07 18.34 -5.88
N LEU A 474 -13.98 18.20 -4.55
CA LEU A 474 -12.76 17.67 -3.92
C LEU A 474 -12.48 16.24 -4.37
N ASN A 475 -13.49 15.37 -4.49
CA ASN A 475 -13.29 14.00 -4.96
C ASN A 475 -12.73 13.97 -6.38
N MET A 476 -13.32 14.77 -7.28
CA MET A 476 -12.84 14.91 -8.65
C MET A 476 -11.38 15.39 -8.69
N LEU A 477 -11.06 16.47 -7.97
CA LEU A 477 -9.72 17.08 -8.04
C LEU A 477 -8.65 16.26 -7.31
N LYS A 478 -8.97 15.66 -6.16
CA LYS A 478 -8.02 14.90 -5.33
C LYS A 478 -7.94 13.43 -5.76
N ASN A 479 -9.03 12.70 -5.60
CA ASN A 479 -9.01 11.24 -5.70
C ASN A 479 -8.93 10.76 -7.15
N LEU A 480 -9.42 11.55 -8.11
CA LEU A 480 -9.32 11.23 -9.53
C LEU A 480 -8.17 11.98 -10.20
N THR A 481 -8.29 13.30 -10.39
CA THR A 481 -7.29 14.10 -11.12
C THR A 481 -5.92 14.08 -10.42
N GLY A 482 -5.88 14.28 -9.10
CA GLY A 482 -4.63 14.22 -8.33
C GLY A 482 -3.94 12.86 -8.42
N SER A 483 -4.69 11.78 -8.22
CA SER A 483 -4.16 10.41 -8.39
C SER A 483 -3.70 10.11 -9.82
N ALA A 484 -4.41 10.63 -10.83
CA ALA A 484 -3.99 10.50 -12.23
C ALA A 484 -2.68 11.24 -12.51
N ILE A 485 -2.53 12.47 -12.02
CA ILE A 485 -1.27 13.24 -12.12
C ILE A 485 -0.12 12.50 -11.43
N ALA A 486 -0.40 11.86 -10.29
CA ALA A 486 0.59 11.08 -9.55
C ALA A 486 0.97 9.75 -10.21
N GLY A 487 0.29 9.32 -11.28
CA GLY A 487 0.49 7.99 -11.87
C GLY A 487 0.08 6.85 -10.92
N SER A 488 -0.91 7.10 -10.07
CA SER A 488 -1.37 6.12 -9.07
C SER A 488 -1.96 4.87 -9.72
N LEU A 489 -1.62 3.70 -9.17
CA LEU A 489 -2.18 2.41 -9.57
C LEU A 489 -3.12 1.90 -8.48
N GLY A 490 -4.43 1.90 -8.76
CA GLY A 490 -5.46 1.46 -7.82
C GLY A 490 -5.71 2.39 -6.62
N GLY A 491 -4.95 3.47 -6.48
CA GLY A 491 -5.08 4.45 -5.39
C GLY A 491 -5.89 5.68 -5.78
N PHE A 492 -7.16 5.50 -6.15
CA PHE A 492 -8.10 6.57 -6.50
C PHE A 492 -9.04 6.89 -5.32
N ASN A 493 -8.45 7.04 -4.13
CA ASN A 493 -9.14 7.18 -2.85
C ASN A 493 -8.37 8.11 -1.92
N ALA A 494 -8.94 8.44 -0.76
CA ALA A 494 -8.31 9.31 0.22
C ALA A 494 -7.37 8.56 1.17
N HIS A 495 -7.85 7.51 1.85
CA HIS A 495 -7.10 6.77 2.86
C HIS A 495 -7.62 5.33 3.09
N ALA A 496 -8.05 4.63 2.04
CA ALA A 496 -8.54 3.24 2.18
C ALA A 496 -7.54 2.33 2.92
N ALA A 497 -6.24 2.52 2.68
CA ALA A 497 -5.15 1.80 3.33
C ALA A 497 -5.13 1.94 4.87
N ASN A 498 -5.51 3.09 5.43
CA ASN A 498 -5.57 3.28 6.87
C ASN A 498 -6.64 2.38 7.49
N ILE A 499 -7.82 2.35 6.89
CA ILE A 499 -8.95 1.55 7.38
C ILE A 499 -8.66 0.06 7.22
N VAL A 500 -8.20 -0.36 6.03
CA VAL A 500 -7.85 -1.75 5.75
C VAL A 500 -6.81 -2.24 6.74
N SER A 501 -5.71 -1.51 6.95
CA SER A 501 -4.66 -1.89 7.90
C SER A 501 -5.19 -2.03 9.33
N ALA A 502 -6.00 -1.07 9.79
CA ALA A 502 -6.51 -1.08 11.15
C ALA A 502 -7.45 -2.27 11.41
N VAL A 503 -8.34 -2.59 10.45
CA VAL A 503 -9.22 -3.76 10.54
C VAL A 503 -8.41 -5.05 10.40
N PHE A 504 -7.42 -5.10 9.50
CA PHE A 504 -6.59 -6.28 9.24
C PHE A 504 -5.79 -6.70 10.48
N ILE A 505 -5.12 -5.75 11.13
CA ILE A 505 -4.34 -6.01 12.34
C ILE A 505 -5.28 -6.47 13.48
N ALA A 506 -6.44 -5.81 13.64
CA ALA A 506 -7.40 -6.19 14.68
C ALA A 506 -7.97 -7.60 14.47
N THR A 507 -8.18 -8.02 13.22
CA THR A 507 -8.87 -9.27 12.87
C THR A 507 -7.91 -10.38 12.42
N GLY A 508 -6.60 -10.20 12.56
CA GLY A 508 -5.60 -11.25 12.30
C GLY A 508 -5.40 -11.59 10.83
N GLN A 509 -5.66 -10.63 9.94
CA GLN A 509 -5.33 -10.73 8.53
C GLN A 509 -3.82 -10.48 8.32
N ASP A 510 -3.33 -10.65 7.09
CA ASP A 510 -1.94 -10.35 6.73
C ASP A 510 -1.78 -8.85 6.39
N PRO A 511 -1.11 -8.03 7.24
CA PRO A 511 -1.02 -6.59 7.00
C PRO A 511 -0.23 -6.22 5.74
N ALA A 512 0.63 -7.11 5.23
CA ALA A 512 1.36 -6.85 3.98
C ALA A 512 0.45 -6.91 2.76
N GLN A 513 -0.70 -7.58 2.85
CA GLN A 513 -1.72 -7.60 1.79
C GLN A 513 -2.48 -6.28 1.67
N ASN A 514 -2.31 -5.34 2.62
CA ASN A 514 -2.84 -3.99 2.51
C ASN A 514 -2.43 -3.29 1.19
N ILE A 515 -1.26 -3.63 0.63
CA ILE A 515 -0.79 -3.07 -0.65
C ILE A 515 -1.85 -3.19 -1.76
N GLU A 516 -2.49 -4.35 -1.87
CA GLU A 516 -3.48 -4.62 -2.93
C GLU A 516 -4.91 -4.57 -2.38
N SER A 517 -5.11 -4.97 -1.13
CA SER A 517 -6.41 -4.90 -0.45
C SER A 517 -6.90 -3.48 -0.23
N SER A 518 -6.02 -2.47 -0.32
CA SER A 518 -6.39 -1.05 -0.28
C SER A 518 -6.62 -0.42 -1.66
N HIS A 519 -6.49 -1.18 -2.75
CA HIS A 519 -6.95 -0.73 -4.05
C HIS A 519 -8.41 -0.32 -3.97
N CYS A 520 -8.68 0.94 -4.25
CA CYS A 520 -10.00 1.53 -4.08
C CYS A 520 -10.15 2.73 -5.01
N ILE A 521 -11.29 2.81 -5.68
CA ILE A 521 -11.79 4.04 -6.32
C ILE A 521 -13.00 4.55 -5.57
N THR A 522 -12.94 5.81 -5.16
CA THR A 522 -14.02 6.52 -4.47
C THR A 522 -14.74 7.44 -5.45
N MET A 523 -16.04 7.27 -5.60
CA MET A 523 -16.90 8.11 -6.45
C MET A 523 -17.88 8.88 -5.57
N MET A 524 -18.17 10.12 -5.97
CA MET A 524 -19.09 11.02 -5.27
C MET A 524 -19.90 11.80 -6.29
N GLU A 525 -21.23 11.71 -6.19
CA GLU A 525 -22.14 12.33 -7.14
C GLU A 525 -23.29 13.05 -6.43
N PRO A 526 -23.74 14.21 -6.95
CA PRO A 526 -24.94 14.86 -6.47
C PRO A 526 -26.18 14.09 -6.93
N VAL A 527 -27.07 13.73 -6.00
CA VAL A 527 -28.35 13.06 -6.29
C VAL A 527 -29.53 13.85 -5.71
N ASN A 528 -30.76 13.45 -6.04
CA ASN A 528 -31.98 14.11 -5.58
C ASN A 528 -31.97 15.63 -5.89
N SER A 529 -31.73 15.97 -7.16
CA SER A 529 -31.56 17.35 -7.64
C SER A 529 -30.41 18.10 -6.98
N GLY A 530 -29.35 17.38 -6.60
CA GLY A 530 -28.13 17.91 -5.99
C GLY A 530 -28.23 18.24 -4.50
N LYS A 531 -29.29 17.80 -3.83
CA LYS A 531 -29.45 17.97 -2.39
C LYS A 531 -28.61 16.98 -1.61
N ASP A 532 -28.61 15.72 -2.05
CA ASP A 532 -27.98 14.62 -1.33
C ASP A 532 -26.72 14.17 -2.06
N LEU A 533 -25.86 13.46 -1.32
CA LEU A 533 -24.61 12.93 -1.84
C LEU A 533 -24.75 11.41 -2.02
N HIS A 534 -24.63 10.91 -3.24
CA HIS A 534 -24.26 9.52 -3.45
C HIS A 534 -22.75 9.39 -3.30
N ILE A 535 -22.31 8.37 -2.57
CA ILE A 535 -20.90 8.00 -2.43
C ILE A 535 -20.77 6.51 -2.61
N SER A 536 -19.74 6.08 -3.33
CA SER A 536 -19.37 4.67 -3.44
C SER A 536 -17.86 4.46 -3.37
N VAL A 537 -17.49 3.25 -2.94
CA VAL A 537 -16.14 2.72 -3.02
C VAL A 537 -16.16 1.39 -3.76
N THR A 538 -15.22 1.20 -4.68
CA THR A 538 -15.03 -0.08 -5.37
C THR A 538 -13.64 -0.60 -5.09
N MET A 539 -13.57 -1.76 -4.44
CA MET A 539 -12.35 -2.41 -3.98
C MET A 539 -12.21 -3.78 -4.67
N PRO A 540 -11.44 -3.88 -5.76
CA PRO A 540 -11.43 -5.09 -6.59
C PRO A 540 -10.62 -6.25 -5.98
N SER A 541 -9.77 -5.99 -4.97
CA SER A 541 -8.75 -6.95 -4.54
C SER A 541 -8.62 -7.14 -3.02
N ILE A 542 -9.73 -7.24 -2.27
CA ILE A 542 -9.68 -7.44 -0.81
C ILE A 542 -9.30 -8.89 -0.47
N GLU A 543 -8.14 -9.08 0.17
CA GLU A 543 -7.62 -10.40 0.55
C GLU A 543 -7.87 -10.66 2.03
N VAL A 544 -8.99 -11.29 2.35
CA VAL A 544 -9.37 -11.62 3.73
C VAL A 544 -9.79 -13.07 3.90
N GLY A 545 -9.62 -13.56 5.12
CA GLY A 545 -10.10 -14.84 5.61
C GLY A 545 -10.48 -14.79 7.08
N THR A 546 -11.27 -15.75 7.52
CA THR A 546 -11.73 -15.89 8.91
C THR A 546 -11.27 -17.21 9.55
N VAL A 547 -10.41 -17.94 8.82
CA VAL A 547 -9.72 -19.18 9.23
C VAL A 547 -8.27 -19.13 8.77
N GLY A 548 -7.36 -19.59 9.65
CA GLY A 548 -5.93 -19.73 9.38
C GLY A 548 -5.14 -18.44 9.60
N GLY A 549 -3.81 -18.55 9.64
CA GLY A 549 -2.92 -17.43 9.94
C GLY A 549 -3.21 -16.83 11.32
N GLY A 550 -3.15 -15.49 11.42
CA GLY A 550 -3.37 -14.77 12.68
C GLY A 550 -4.81 -14.81 13.20
N THR A 551 -5.79 -15.24 12.41
CA THR A 551 -7.22 -15.26 12.79
C THR A 551 -7.53 -16.18 13.97
N GLN A 552 -6.65 -17.14 14.26
CA GLN A 552 -6.80 -18.08 15.37
C GLN A 552 -6.34 -17.52 16.72
N LEU A 553 -5.49 -16.47 16.71
CA LEU A 553 -4.97 -15.87 17.93
C LEU A 553 -6.11 -15.27 18.75
N ALA A 554 -6.05 -15.40 20.07
CA ALA A 554 -7.18 -15.14 20.95
C ALA A 554 -7.78 -13.73 20.75
N SER A 555 -6.93 -12.70 20.72
CA SER A 555 -7.35 -11.30 20.56
C SER A 555 -7.98 -11.03 19.19
N GLN A 556 -7.40 -11.57 18.13
CA GLN A 556 -7.88 -11.44 16.75
C GLN A 556 -9.19 -12.19 16.53
N SER A 557 -9.29 -13.40 17.09
CA SER A 557 -10.49 -14.22 17.13
C SER A 557 -11.63 -13.51 17.86
N ALA A 558 -11.35 -12.81 18.97
CA ALA A 558 -12.34 -12.00 19.67
C ALA A 558 -12.88 -10.85 18.78
N CYS A 559 -12.01 -10.18 18.03
CA CYS A 559 -12.41 -9.14 17.07
C CYS A 559 -13.26 -9.71 15.92
N LEU A 560 -12.94 -10.90 15.41
CA LEU A 560 -13.76 -11.59 14.41
C LEU A 560 -15.12 -12.05 14.97
N ASN A 561 -15.16 -12.47 16.24
CA ASN A 561 -16.41 -12.83 16.93
C ASN A 561 -17.32 -11.61 17.10
N LEU A 562 -16.76 -10.44 17.44
CA LEU A 562 -17.51 -9.18 17.54
C LEU A 562 -18.23 -8.84 16.23
N LEU A 563 -17.60 -9.14 15.10
CA LEU A 563 -18.17 -8.96 13.76
C LEU A 563 -19.11 -10.10 13.33
N GLY A 564 -19.22 -11.18 14.11
CA GLY A 564 -20.03 -12.35 13.79
C GLY A 564 -19.47 -13.25 12.68
N VAL A 565 -18.18 -13.13 12.34
CA VAL A 565 -17.57 -13.80 11.17
C VAL A 565 -16.44 -14.77 11.53
N LYS A 566 -16.17 -15.04 12.82
CA LYS A 566 -15.07 -15.93 13.20
C LYS A 566 -15.27 -17.36 12.71
N GLY A 567 -14.22 -17.94 12.14
CA GLY A 567 -14.17 -19.34 11.73
C GLY A 567 -14.84 -19.61 10.39
N ALA A 568 -14.90 -20.90 10.02
CA ALA A 568 -15.55 -21.35 8.81
C ALA A 568 -17.07 -21.31 8.96
N SER A 569 -17.77 -20.84 7.93
CA SER A 569 -19.22 -20.94 7.87
C SER A 569 -19.62 -22.40 7.64
N LYS A 570 -20.49 -22.92 8.51
CA LYS A 570 -21.01 -24.29 8.41
C LYS A 570 -22.06 -24.45 7.33
N GLU A 571 -22.81 -23.39 7.05
CA GLU A 571 -23.94 -23.40 6.12
C GLU A 571 -23.47 -23.13 4.68
N SER A 572 -22.57 -22.16 4.51
CA SER A 572 -22.12 -21.73 3.18
C SER A 572 -20.63 -21.38 3.23
N PRO A 573 -19.74 -22.31 2.82
CA PRO A 573 -18.31 -22.07 2.80
C PRO A 573 -17.94 -20.74 2.11
N GLY A 574 -17.13 -19.93 2.81
CA GLY A 574 -16.72 -18.60 2.38
C GLY A 574 -17.66 -17.47 2.77
N ALA A 575 -18.85 -17.75 3.34
CA ALA A 575 -19.80 -16.70 3.69
C ALA A 575 -19.24 -15.74 4.75
N ASN A 576 -18.49 -16.23 5.72
CA ASN A 576 -17.90 -15.38 6.76
C ASN A 576 -16.80 -14.49 6.19
N ALA A 577 -15.95 -15.04 5.33
CA ALA A 577 -14.91 -14.25 4.68
C ALA A 577 -15.51 -13.21 3.70
N ARG A 578 -16.58 -13.56 2.98
CA ARG A 578 -17.32 -12.62 2.11
C ARG A 578 -17.92 -11.48 2.93
N LEU A 579 -18.57 -11.80 4.05
CA LEU A 579 -19.11 -10.79 4.96
C LEU A 579 -18.02 -9.88 5.51
N LEU A 580 -16.88 -10.44 5.97
CA LEU A 580 -15.74 -9.64 6.41
C LEU A 580 -15.26 -8.66 5.34
N ALA A 581 -15.16 -9.07 4.07
CA ALA A 581 -14.78 -8.15 2.99
C ALA A 581 -15.80 -7.03 2.78
N THR A 582 -17.10 -7.32 2.88
CA THR A 582 -18.12 -6.27 2.80
C THR A 582 -18.06 -5.29 3.97
N ILE A 583 -17.76 -5.77 5.19
CA ILE A 583 -17.54 -4.92 6.37
C ILE A 583 -16.30 -4.04 6.18
N VAL A 584 -15.20 -4.59 5.63
CA VAL A 584 -13.99 -3.81 5.29
C VAL A 584 -14.35 -2.71 4.29
N ALA A 585 -15.06 -3.02 3.20
CA ALA A 585 -15.46 -2.03 2.20
C ALA A 585 -16.40 -0.96 2.78
N GLY A 586 -17.38 -1.33 3.61
CA GLY A 586 -18.25 -0.38 4.30
C GLY A 586 -17.51 0.50 5.31
N SER A 587 -16.49 -0.05 5.97
CA SER A 587 -15.62 0.72 6.85
C SER A 587 -14.77 1.72 6.07
N VAL A 588 -14.27 1.32 4.89
CA VAL A 588 -13.55 2.22 3.97
C VAL A 588 -14.47 3.33 3.49
N LEU A 589 -15.69 3.03 3.06
CA LEU A 589 -16.71 4.03 2.69
C LEU A 589 -16.93 5.06 3.81
N ALA A 590 -17.08 4.61 5.06
CA ALA A 590 -17.22 5.48 6.23
C ALA A 590 -15.98 6.36 6.44
N GLY A 591 -14.79 5.77 6.37
CA GLY A 591 -13.52 6.48 6.46
C GLY A 591 -13.38 7.55 5.39
N GLU A 592 -13.61 7.20 4.12
CA GLU A 592 -13.52 8.10 2.96
C GLU A 592 -14.45 9.29 3.13
N LEU A 593 -15.72 9.03 3.47
CA LEU A 593 -16.72 10.07 3.69
C LEU A 593 -16.28 11.09 4.75
N SER A 594 -15.78 10.61 5.89
CA SER A 594 -15.36 11.48 6.99
C SER A 594 -14.10 12.28 6.65
N LEU A 595 -13.07 11.64 6.08
CA LEU A 595 -11.81 12.32 5.74
C LEU A 595 -12.02 13.38 4.65
N MET A 596 -12.73 13.06 3.58
CA MET A 596 -13.04 14.01 2.50
C MET A 596 -13.85 15.20 3.04
N SER A 597 -14.74 14.96 4.01
CA SER A 597 -15.48 16.02 4.70
C SER A 597 -14.59 16.91 5.57
N ALA A 598 -13.61 16.33 6.27
CA ALA A 598 -12.65 17.09 7.06
C ALA A 598 -11.70 17.93 6.19
N ILE A 599 -11.30 17.42 5.02
CA ILE A 599 -10.47 18.17 4.06
C ILE A 599 -11.27 19.31 3.43
N SER A 600 -12.48 19.04 2.92
CA SER A 600 -13.31 20.07 2.27
C SER A 600 -13.70 21.21 3.22
N SER A 601 -13.78 20.95 4.52
CA SER A 601 -14.08 21.96 5.55
C SER A 601 -12.84 22.59 6.20
N GLY A 602 -11.62 22.22 5.77
CA GLY A 602 -10.37 22.74 6.35
C GLY A 602 -10.10 22.32 7.80
N GLN A 603 -10.74 21.23 8.27
CA GLN A 603 -10.68 20.76 9.66
C GLN A 603 -9.59 19.73 9.94
N LEU A 604 -8.90 19.24 8.91
CA LEU A 604 -7.91 18.16 9.03
C LEU A 604 -6.81 18.49 10.06
N VAL A 605 -6.11 19.61 9.86
CA VAL A 605 -4.97 20.01 10.72
C VAL A 605 -5.40 20.22 12.17
N LYS A 606 -6.54 20.88 12.40
CA LYS A 606 -7.07 21.13 13.76
C LYS A 606 -7.39 19.82 14.49
N SER A 607 -7.92 18.83 13.77
CA SER A 607 -8.26 17.53 14.33
C SER A 607 -7.01 16.72 14.68
N HIS A 608 -6.04 16.65 13.76
CA HIS A 608 -4.76 15.97 14.03
C HIS A 608 -4.00 16.62 15.19
N MET A 609 -3.96 17.94 15.28
CA MET A 609 -3.30 18.63 16.40
C MET A 609 -3.96 18.34 17.76
N LYS A 610 -5.28 18.10 17.80
CA LYS A 610 -6.01 17.83 19.04
C LYS A 610 -5.86 16.40 19.54
N TYR A 611 -5.82 15.41 18.64
CA TYR A 611 -5.88 13.99 19.02
C TYR A 611 -4.64 13.17 18.65
N ASN A 612 -3.78 13.66 17.76
CA ASN A 612 -2.58 12.96 17.28
C ASN A 612 -1.27 13.61 17.80
N ARG A 613 -1.37 14.61 18.69
CA ARG A 613 -0.24 15.17 19.44
C ARG A 613 -0.59 15.16 20.92
N SER A 614 0.25 14.51 21.74
CA SER A 614 0.12 14.61 23.19
C SER A 614 0.58 15.99 23.65
N ASN A 615 -0.23 16.68 24.46
CA ASN A 615 0.25 17.79 25.31
C ASN A 615 0.84 17.26 26.63
N ARG A 616 1.12 15.95 26.72
CA ARG A 616 1.74 15.33 27.90
C ARG A 616 3.25 15.42 27.74
N ASP A 617 3.90 15.95 28.77
CA ASP A 617 5.35 16.03 28.87
C ASP A 617 5.95 14.62 28.82
N MET A 618 6.56 14.26 27.69
CA MET A 618 7.11 12.93 27.43
C MET A 618 8.35 12.65 28.30
N THR A 619 8.91 13.67 28.96
CA THR A 619 10.07 13.53 29.86
C THR A 619 9.76 12.76 31.15
N VAL A 620 8.48 12.64 31.52
CA VAL A 620 8.03 11.97 32.75
C VAL A 620 7.83 10.45 32.57
N ILE A 621 7.82 9.95 31.33
CA ILE A 621 7.62 8.51 31.04
C ILE A 621 8.97 7.77 30.89
N SER A 622 10.08 8.51 30.75
CA SER A 622 11.44 7.98 30.58
C SER A 622 12.27 7.88 31.88
N SER A 623 11.65 8.10 33.04
CA SER A 623 12.24 7.91 34.38
C SER A 623 11.53 6.77 35.08
#